data_AF-A0A2D5B6Q2-F1
#
_entry.id   AF-A0A2D5B6Q2-F1
#
_cell.length_a   1.000
_cell.length_b   1.000
_cell.length_c   1.000
_cell.angle_alpha   90.00
_cell.angle_beta   90.00
_cell.angle_gamma   90.00
#
_symmetry.space_group_name_H-M   'P 1'
#
loop_
_entity.id
_entity.type
_entity.pdbx_description
1 polymer ?
#
loop_
_entity_poly.entity_id
_entity_poly.type
_entity_poly.pdbx_seq_one_letter_code
_entity_poly.pdbx_strand_id
1 'polypeptide(L)'
;MSIVLIIFIVFLIFGAILLSMISRGDTPLAPIAKTLLGLLFGLMALFCIFGFMASFEPGENALVFKIGYAIGFLVTAGLGVWIVLGKSAPRKS
;
A
#
# COMPACT_ATOMS: atom_id res chain seq x y z
N MET A 1 -3.45 11.63 -20.02
CA MET A 1 -3.83 10.68 -18.94
C MET A 1 -2.64 10.30 -18.07
N SER A 2 -1.46 10.00 -18.63
CA SER A 2 -0.28 9.57 -17.86
C SER A 2 0.27 10.60 -16.85
N ILE A 3 0.25 11.90 -17.15
CA ILE A 3 0.74 12.96 -16.23
C ILE A 3 -0.10 13.03 -14.95
N VAL A 4 -1.44 12.99 -15.09
CA VAL A 4 -2.36 13.00 -13.94
C VAL A 4 -2.15 11.77 -13.06
N LEU A 5 -1.93 10.60 -13.68
CA LEU A 5 -1.62 9.36 -12.98
C LEU A 5 -0.30 9.45 -12.20
N ILE A 6 0.74 10.04 -12.81
CA ILE A 6 2.04 10.24 -12.15
C ILE A 6 1.89 11.16 -10.93
N ILE A 7 1.19 12.29 -11.08
CA ILE A 7 0.94 13.21 -9.96
C ILE A 7 0.21 12.49 -8.83
N PHE A 8 -0.84 11.73 -9.15
CA PHE A 8 -1.59 10.95 -8.17
C PHE A 8 -0.72 9.93 -7.43
N ILE A 9 0.13 9.19 -8.16
CA ILE A 9 1.07 8.22 -7.58
C ILE A 9 2.06 8.91 -6.63
N VAL A 10 2.62 10.05 -7.04
CA VAL A 10 3.57 10.82 -6.19
C VAL A 10 2.90 11.29 -4.91
N PHE A 11 1.68 11.84 -4.99
CA PHE A 11 0.92 12.24 -3.80
C PHE A 11 0.60 11.06 -2.88
N LEU A 12 0.25 9.91 -3.46
CA LEU A 12 -0.05 8.69 -2.70
C LEU A 12 1.20 8.17 -1.96
N ILE A 13 2.35 8.13 -2.63
CA ILE A 13 3.63 7.74 -2.01
C ILE A 13 4.00 8.73 -0.91
N PHE A 14 3.92 10.03 -1.16
CA PHE A 14 4.23 11.05 -0.17
C PHE A 14 3.32 10.94 1.06
N GLY A 15 2.02 10.75 0.86
CA GLY A 15 1.05 10.51 1.92
C GLY A 15 1.34 9.24 2.73
N ALA A 16 1.71 8.14 2.05
CA ALA A 16 2.09 6.89 2.72
C ALA A 16 3.34 7.06 3.58
N ILE A 17 4.35 7.78 3.10
CA ILE A 17 5.58 8.09 3.87
C ILE A 17 5.24 8.95 5.09
N LEU A 18 4.47 10.02 4.90
CA LEU A 18 4.07 10.92 5.97
C LEU A 18 3.29 10.18 7.07
N LEU A 19 2.30 9.38 6.68
CA LEU A 19 1.53 8.53 7.59
C LEU A 19 2.42 7.49 8.29
N SER A 20 3.41 6.93 7.60
CA SER A 20 4.38 6.00 8.20
C SER A 20 5.26 6.69 9.25
N MET A 21 5.65 7.94 9.01
CA MET A 21 6.41 8.73 9.99
C MET A 21 5.55 9.08 11.21
N ILE A 22 4.31 9.53 11.00
CA ILE A 22 3.38 9.89 12.09
C ILE A 22 2.98 8.65 12.90
N SER A 23 2.77 7.50 12.24
CA SER A 23 2.44 6.23 12.89
C SER A 23 3.54 5.73 13.85
N ARG A 24 4.77 6.21 13.70
CA ARG A 24 5.91 5.87 14.59
C ARG A 24 6.10 6.88 15.72
N GLY A 25 5.44 8.04 15.66
CA GLY A 25 5.59 9.09 16.68
C GLY A 25 4.75 8.81 17.94
N ASP A 26 5.11 9.46 19.04
CA ASP A 26 4.42 9.36 20.33
C ASP A 26 3.23 10.33 20.43
N THR A 27 2.61 10.63 19.30
CA THR A 27 1.49 11.57 19.25
C THR A 27 0.17 10.81 19.45
N PRO A 28 -0.87 11.46 20.01
CA PRO A 28 -2.19 10.86 20.11
C PRO A 28 -2.80 10.50 18.73
N LEU A 29 -2.22 11.03 17.64
CA LEU A 29 -2.62 10.76 16.26
C LEU A 29 -2.00 9.48 15.67
N ALA A 30 -0.98 8.90 16.31
CA ALA A 30 -0.29 7.70 15.82
C ALA A 30 -1.20 6.48 15.55
N PRO A 31 -2.17 6.10 16.42
CA PRO A 31 -3.06 4.98 16.13
C PRO A 31 -3.99 5.23 14.94
N ILE A 32 -4.42 6.48 14.75
CA ILE A 32 -5.25 6.89 13.61
C ILE A 32 -4.41 6.80 12.33
N ALA A 33 -3.20 7.34 12.33
CA ALA A 33 -2.28 7.26 11.20
C ALA A 33 -1.96 5.81 10.83
N LYS A 34 -1.77 4.93 11.82
CA LYS A 34 -1.55 3.49 11.62
C LYS A 34 -2.74 2.81 10.93
N THR A 35 -3.95 3.16 11.35
CA THR A 35 -5.19 2.64 10.76
C THR A 35 -5.38 3.12 9.33
N LEU A 36 -5.19 4.42 9.08
CA LEU A 36 -5.27 5.01 7.74
C LEU A 36 -4.22 4.42 6.79
N LEU A 37 -3.00 4.20 7.28
CA LEU A 37 -1.95 3.57 6.51
C LEU A 37 -2.26 2.10 6.19
N GLY A 38 -2.80 1.36 7.17
CA GLY A 38 -3.29 -0.01 6.96
C GLY A 38 -4.41 -0.07 5.92
N LEU A 39 -5.36 0.87 5.99
CA LEU A 39 -6.45 1.00 5.01
C LEU A 39 -5.91 1.29 3.61
N LEU A 40 -4.95 2.22 3.49
CA LEU A 40 -4.32 2.57 2.21
C LEU A 40 -3.66 1.34 1.56
N PHE A 41 -2.87 0.58 2.32
CA PHE A 41 -2.24 -0.64 1.83
C PHE A 41 -3.27 -1.73 1.49
N GLY A 42 -4.34 -1.86 2.28
CA GLY A 42 -5.45 -2.79 1.98
C GLY A 42 -6.16 -2.44 0.67
N LEU A 43 -6.45 -1.17 0.42
CA LEU A 43 -7.05 -0.71 -0.84
C LEU A 43 -6.12 -0.94 -2.03
N MET A 44 -4.82 -0.73 -1.88
CA MET A 44 -3.83 -1.03 -2.92
C MET A 44 -3.75 -2.54 -3.21
N ALA A 45 -3.81 -3.37 -2.17
CA ALA A 45 -3.84 -4.82 -2.34
C ALA A 45 -5.10 -5.26 -3.11
N LEU A 46 -6.27 -4.71 -2.78
CA LEU A 46 -7.52 -4.97 -3.52
C LEU A 46 -7.44 -4.48 -4.98
N PHE A 47 -6.86 -3.31 -5.21
CA PHE A 47 -6.61 -2.81 -6.56
C PHE A 47 -5.72 -3.77 -7.36
N CYS A 48 -4.66 -4.30 -6.74
CA CYS A 48 -3.79 -5.28 -7.37
C CYS A 48 -4.53 -6.59 -7.69
N ILE A 49 -5.39 -7.10 -6.79
CA ILE A 49 -6.22 -8.28 -7.08
C ILE A 49 -7.14 -8.02 -8.27
N PHE A 50 -7.82 -6.86 -8.29
CA PHE A 50 -8.73 -6.52 -9.38
C PHE A 50 -7.99 -6.38 -10.71
N GLY A 51 -6.83 -5.69 -10.73
CA GLY A 51 -5.98 -5.58 -11.90
C GLY A 51 -5.44 -6.93 -12.38
N PHE A 52 -5.10 -7.83 -11.46
CA PHE A 52 -4.72 -9.20 -11.81
C PHE A 52 -5.87 -9.96 -12.47
N MET A 53 -7.09 -9.88 -11.93
CA MET A 53 -8.27 -10.50 -12.54
C MET A 53 -8.61 -9.90 -13.91
N ALA A 54 -8.45 -8.60 -14.09
CA ALA A 54 -8.65 -7.94 -15.38
C ALA A 54 -7.58 -8.36 -16.41
N SER A 55 -6.35 -8.63 -15.98
CA SER A 55 -5.26 -9.05 -16.88
C SER A 55 -5.42 -10.45 -17.48
N PHE A 56 -6.51 -11.16 -17.21
CA PHE A 56 -6.86 -12.41 -17.91
C PHE A 56 -7.40 -12.16 -19.33
N GLU A 57 -7.72 -10.92 -19.69
CA GLU A 57 -8.01 -10.56 -21.07
C GLU A 57 -6.78 -10.79 -21.98
N PRO A 58 -6.95 -11.38 -23.17
CA PRO A 58 -5.84 -11.63 -24.08
C PRO A 58 -5.26 -10.30 -24.60
N GLY A 59 -3.95 -10.12 -24.42
CA GLY A 59 -3.21 -8.96 -24.91
C GLY A 59 -1.71 -9.23 -24.91
N GLU A 60 -0.96 -8.52 -25.76
CA GLU A 60 0.48 -8.73 -25.98
C GLU A 60 1.34 -8.64 -24.71
N ASN A 61 0.85 -8.00 -23.64
CA ASN A 61 1.58 -7.78 -22.39
C ASN A 61 0.91 -8.41 -21.15
N ALA A 62 -0.09 -9.28 -21.33
CA ALA A 62 -0.89 -9.81 -20.22
C ALA A 62 -0.04 -10.48 -19.13
N LEU A 63 1.04 -11.18 -19.50
CA LEU A 63 1.92 -11.89 -18.57
C LEU A 63 2.71 -10.93 -17.66
N VAL A 64 3.21 -9.82 -18.21
CA VAL A 64 3.93 -8.78 -17.44
C VAL A 64 2.99 -8.10 -16.45
N PHE A 65 1.76 -7.78 -16.87
CA PHE A 65 0.76 -7.20 -15.97
C PHE A 65 0.35 -8.16 -14.85
N LYS A 66 0.14 -9.45 -15.15
CA LYS A 66 -0.12 -10.49 -14.14
C LYS A 66 0.97 -10.54 -13.07
N ILE A 67 2.23 -10.59 -13.48
CA ILE A 67 3.37 -10.61 -12.55
C ILE A 67 3.41 -9.32 -11.74
N GLY A 68 3.25 -8.16 -12.38
CA GLY A 68 3.26 -6.86 -11.73
C GLY A 68 2.19 -6.73 -10.64
N TYR A 69 0.96 -7.12 -10.95
CA TYR A 69 -0.14 -7.10 -9.98
C TYR A 69 0.04 -8.12 -8.85
N ALA A 70 0.57 -9.32 -9.14
CA ALA A 70 0.85 -10.33 -8.12
C ALA A 70 1.93 -9.85 -7.12
N ILE A 71 3.02 -9.27 -7.64
CA ILE A 71 4.08 -8.69 -6.80
C ILE A 71 3.54 -7.50 -6.00
N GLY A 72 2.79 -6.60 -6.64
CA GLY A 72 2.18 -5.44 -5.99
C GLY A 72 1.24 -5.86 -4.84
N PHE A 73 0.43 -6.89 -5.04
CA PHE A 73 -0.40 -7.47 -4.00
C PHE A 73 0.43 -8.00 -2.82
N LEU A 74 1.45 -8.83 -3.08
CA LEU A 74 2.28 -9.40 -2.02
C LEU A 74 2.97 -8.32 -1.18
N VAL A 75 3.52 -7.29 -1.82
CA VAL A 75 4.20 -6.18 -1.12
C VAL A 75 3.20 -5.38 -0.29
N THR A 76 2.07 -4.98 -0.87
CA THR A 76 1.09 -4.13 -0.18
C THR A 76 0.36 -4.89 0.94
N ALA A 77 -0.01 -6.15 0.71
CA ALA A 77 -0.59 -7.00 1.74
C ALA A 77 0.42 -7.29 2.87
N GLY A 78 1.67 -7.63 2.53
CA GLY A 78 2.72 -7.87 3.51
C GLY A 78 3.01 -6.65 4.39
N LEU A 79 3.13 -5.46 3.78
CA LEU A 79 3.32 -4.20 4.51
C LEU A 79 2.10 -3.85 5.35
N GLY A 80 0.88 -4.00 4.81
CA GLY A 80 -0.36 -3.75 5.54
C GLY A 80 -0.49 -4.63 6.77
N VAL A 81 -0.25 -5.95 6.62
CA VAL A 81 -0.26 -6.91 7.73
C VAL A 81 0.83 -6.57 8.75
N TRP A 82 2.04 -6.26 8.30
CA TRP A 82 3.13 -5.88 9.20
C TRP A 82 2.83 -4.58 9.96
N ILE A 83 2.17 -3.62 9.35
CA ILE A 83 1.76 -2.39 10.03
C ILE A 83 0.68 -2.72 11.05
N VAL A 84 -0.39 -3.41 10.68
CA VAL A 84 -1.52 -3.70 11.58
C VAL A 84 -1.11 -4.63 12.74
N LEU A 85 -0.42 -5.73 12.43
CA LEU A 85 -0.01 -6.76 13.40
C LEU A 85 1.35 -6.51 14.04
N GLY A 86 2.16 -5.62 13.47
CA GLY A 86 3.44 -5.21 14.04
C GLY A 86 3.21 -4.65 15.42
N LYS A 87 3.46 -5.48 16.43
CA LYS A 87 3.56 -5.07 17.82
C LYS A 87 4.51 -3.89 17.85
N SER A 88 4.02 -2.74 18.30
CA SER A 88 4.87 -1.64 18.72
C SER A 88 5.91 -2.25 19.65
N ALA A 89 7.16 -2.32 19.22
CA ALA A 89 8.22 -2.95 20.00
C ALA A 89 8.20 -2.34 21.41
N PRO A 90 8.39 -3.14 22.48
CA PRO A 90 8.40 -2.61 23.83
C PRO A 90 9.48 -1.53 23.91
N ARG A 91 9.04 -0.30 24.19
CA ARG A 91 9.93 0.84 24.46
C ARG A 91 10.72 0.46 25.71
N LYS A 92 12.04 0.21 25.57
CA LYS A 92 12.91 0.09 26.74
C LYS A 92 12.77 1.41 27.51
N SER A 93 12.17 1.34 28.69
CA SER A 93 12.11 2.45 29.66
C SER A 93 13.48 2.68 30.27
#